data_AF-A0A0B5GQT0-F1
#
_entry.id   AF-A0A0B5GQT0-F1
#
_cell.length_a   1.000
_cell.length_b   1.000
_cell.length_c   1.000
_cell.angle_alpha   90.00
_cell.angle_beta   90.00
_cell.angle_gamma   90.00
#
_symmetry.space_group_name_H-M   'P 1'
#
loop_
_entity.id
_entity.type
_entity.pdbx_description
1 polymer ?
#
loop_
_entity_poly.entity_id
_entity_poly.type
_entity_poly.pdbx_seq_one_letter_code
_entity_poly.pdbx_strand_id
1 'polypeptide(L)'
;MIWEVFRQQSPDADFVHCRDVHAPDREMAKQFSVIQHGRRKPTHALWVAPQEKITQVDPDAESHGEVGNSAEKPWAVFRQDQPGGYHAHCGDVEAPSTAGAEQAAIAAFTDDDPNSLWVVQHQYIGEVTEDDVSFGGTTNKSYRFAQTYNVDPAAEEVEASESEQIEAEKQRGEI
;
A
#
# COMPACT_ATOMS: atom_id res chain seq x y z
N MET A 1 13.77 -6.00 10.50
CA MET A 1 12.41 -6.27 11.03
C MET A 1 11.45 -6.24 9.87
N ILE A 2 10.43 -7.10 9.87
CA ILE A 2 9.42 -7.15 8.80
C ILE A 2 8.32 -6.13 9.10
N TRP A 3 7.93 -5.36 8.08
CA TRP A 3 6.86 -4.37 8.12
C TRP A 3 5.84 -4.68 7.04
N GLU A 4 4.59 -4.90 7.41
CA GLU A 4 3.50 -5.07 6.45
C GLU A 4 3.11 -3.71 5.86
N VAL A 5 2.83 -3.69 4.55
CA VAL A 5 2.51 -2.48 3.78
C VAL A 5 1.10 -2.60 3.21
N PHE A 6 0.29 -1.58 3.47
CA PHE A 6 -1.06 -1.43 2.96
C PHE A 6 -1.11 -0.22 2.03
N ARG A 7 -1.73 -0.37 0.86
CA ARG A 7 -1.84 0.70 -0.14
C ARG A 7 -3.29 1.13 -0.29
N GLN A 8 -3.50 2.43 -0.22
CA GLN A 8 -4.71 3.09 -0.66
C GLN A 8 -4.51 3.62 -2.08
N GLN A 9 -5.42 3.27 -3.00
CA GLN A 9 -5.30 3.63 -4.42
C GLN A 9 -5.82 5.05 -4.73
N SER A 10 -6.83 5.50 -3.98
CA SER A 10 -7.51 6.80 -4.11
C SER A 10 -8.07 7.21 -2.74
N PRO A 11 -8.43 8.49 -2.50
CA PRO A 11 -8.91 8.95 -1.20
C PRO A 11 -10.09 8.16 -0.62
N ASP A 12 -11.01 7.70 -1.48
CA ASP A 12 -12.21 6.96 -1.08
C ASP A 12 -12.03 5.43 -1.08
N ALA A 13 -10.82 4.93 -1.36
CA ALA A 13 -10.55 3.49 -1.39
C ALA A 13 -10.01 2.99 -0.05
N ASP A 14 -10.25 1.72 0.24
CA ASP A 14 -9.70 1.06 1.42
C ASP A 14 -8.18 0.85 1.29
N PHE A 15 -7.50 0.77 2.44
CA PHE A 15 -6.11 0.33 2.50
C PHE A 15 -6.03 -1.19 2.32
N VAL A 16 -5.42 -1.63 1.23
CA VAL A 16 -5.27 -3.06 0.93
C VAL A 16 -3.83 -3.51 1.12
N HIS A 17 -3.62 -4.58 1.89
CA HIS A 17 -2.32 -5.21 2.06
C HIS A 17 -1.73 -5.56 0.69
N CYS A 18 -0.48 -5.18 0.46
CA CYS A 18 0.14 -5.37 -0.85
C CYS A 18 1.46 -6.13 -0.81
N ARG A 19 2.23 -6.02 0.29
CA ARG A 19 3.36 -6.88 0.67
C ARG A 19 4.03 -6.39 1.94
N ASP A 20 5.09 -7.07 2.35
CA ASP A 20 6.03 -6.60 3.36
C ASP A 20 7.24 -5.85 2.78
N VAL A 21 7.90 -5.07 3.65
CA VAL A 21 9.26 -4.56 3.46
C VAL A 21 10.12 -4.90 4.69
N HIS A 22 11.42 -5.09 4.47
CA HIS A 22 12.36 -5.31 5.55
C HIS A 22 13.11 -4.02 5.88
N ALA A 23 12.91 -3.50 7.09
CA ALA A 23 13.48 -2.24 7.54
C ALA A 23 13.91 -2.31 9.02
N PRO A 24 14.87 -1.45 9.46
CA PRO A 24 15.28 -1.36 10.86
C PRO A 24 14.25 -0.62 11.74
N ASP A 25 13.53 0.36 11.18
CA ASP A 25 12.61 1.25 11.91
C ASP A 25 11.47 1.75 11.00
N ARG A 26 10.53 2.50 11.59
CA ARG A 26 9.32 3.02 10.92
C ARG A 26 9.66 3.98 9.78
N GLU A 27 10.61 4.87 9.97
CA GLU A 27 10.95 5.90 8.98
C GLU A 27 11.58 5.26 7.75
N MET A 28 12.47 4.28 7.95
CA MET A 28 13.02 3.51 6.84
C MET A 28 11.97 2.62 6.16
N ALA A 29 11.03 2.04 6.93
CA ALA A 29 9.92 1.26 6.37
C ALA A 29 9.04 2.12 5.45
N LYS A 30 8.72 3.36 5.85
CA LYS A 30 8.01 4.34 5.02
C LYS A 30 8.74 4.63 3.71
N GLN A 31 10.04 4.89 3.75
CA GLN A 31 10.82 5.17 2.54
C GLN A 31 10.86 3.95 1.60
N PHE A 32 11.07 2.75 2.16
CA PHE A 32 11.12 1.53 1.37
C PHE A 32 9.76 1.16 0.77
N SER A 33 8.66 1.41 1.49
CA SER A 33 7.31 1.16 0.97
C SER A 33 7.01 2.05 -0.24
N VAL A 34 7.40 3.33 -0.21
CA VAL A 34 7.26 4.24 -1.35
C VAL A 34 8.02 3.69 -2.57
N ILE A 35 9.29 3.30 -2.40
CA ILE A 35 10.14 2.83 -3.51
C ILE A 35 9.60 1.54 -4.11
N GLN A 36 9.21 0.57 -3.28
CA GLN A 36 8.83 -0.77 -3.72
C GLN A 36 7.37 -0.86 -4.18
N HIS A 37 6.47 -0.14 -3.50
CA HIS A 37 5.02 -0.30 -3.68
C HIS A 37 4.31 0.95 -4.21
N GLY A 38 4.87 2.15 -4.01
CA GLY A 38 4.27 3.42 -4.42
C GLY A 38 4.56 3.87 -5.85
N ARG A 39 5.55 3.30 -6.54
CA ARG A 39 6.01 3.82 -7.85
C ARG A 39 5.28 3.31 -9.09
N ARG A 40 4.69 2.12 -9.06
CA ARG A 40 4.20 1.43 -10.29
C ARG A 40 2.71 1.23 -10.36
N LYS A 41 2.00 1.43 -9.26
CA LYS A 41 0.54 1.29 -9.18
C LYS A 41 -0.05 2.61 -8.68
N PRO A 42 -1.29 2.95 -9.05
CA PRO A 42 -2.01 4.07 -8.45
C PRO A 42 -1.92 3.98 -6.93
N THR A 43 -1.43 5.06 -6.31
CA THR A 43 -1.13 5.13 -4.89
C THR A 43 -1.43 6.54 -4.43
N HIS A 44 -2.39 6.67 -3.51
CA HIS A 44 -2.71 7.93 -2.84
C HIS A 44 -2.06 7.99 -1.45
N ALA A 45 -2.04 6.85 -0.74
CA ALA A 45 -1.37 6.72 0.54
C ALA A 45 -0.83 5.30 0.76
N LEU A 46 0.16 5.19 1.64
CA LEU A 46 0.73 3.95 2.13
C LEU A 46 0.73 3.94 3.66
N TRP A 47 0.25 2.85 4.23
CA TRP A 47 0.43 2.53 5.64
C TRP A 47 1.48 1.45 5.80
N VAL A 48 2.31 1.58 6.83
CA VAL A 48 3.28 0.57 7.25
C VAL A 48 3.06 0.23 8.72
N ALA A 49 3.06 -1.06 9.05
CA ALA A 49 2.95 -1.53 10.42
C ALA A 49 3.96 -2.65 10.69
N PRO A 50 4.63 -2.67 11.86
CA PRO A 50 5.57 -3.74 12.18
C PRO A 50 4.80 -5.06 12.35
N GLN A 51 5.27 -6.13 11.70
CA GLN A 51 4.57 -7.42 11.69
C GLN A 51 4.31 -7.97 13.10
N GLU A 52 5.25 -7.76 14.02
CA GLU A 52 5.14 -8.17 15.43
C GLU A 52 4.07 -7.44 16.24
N LYS A 53 3.45 -6.37 15.70
CA LYS A 53 2.34 -5.63 16.35
C LYS A 53 0.99 -5.88 15.67
N ILE A 54 0.95 -6.70 14.63
CA ILE A 54 -0.28 -7.13 13.98
C ILE A 54 -0.71 -8.42 14.66
N THR A 55 -1.89 -8.40 15.26
CA THR A 55 -2.49 -9.59 15.84
C THR A 55 -3.44 -10.20 14.82
N GLN A 56 -3.21 -11.46 14.47
CA GLN A 56 -4.17 -12.24 13.71
C GLN A 56 -5.27 -12.72 14.64
N VAL A 57 -6.51 -12.56 14.19
CA VAL A 57 -7.73 -12.89 14.90
C VAL A 57 -8.48 -13.91 14.06
N ASP A 58 -8.80 -15.03 14.69
CA ASP A 58 -9.66 -16.06 14.13
C ASP A 58 -11.12 -15.64 14.37
N PRO A 59 -11.93 -15.43 13.32
CA PRO A 59 -13.30 -14.96 13.44
C PRO A 59 -14.22 -15.94 14.18
N ASP A 60 -13.87 -17.23 14.20
CA ASP A 60 -14.60 -18.27 14.92
C ASP A 60 -14.12 -18.46 16.37
N ALA A 61 -13.04 -17.80 16.77
CA ALA A 61 -12.48 -17.99 18.09
C ALA A 61 -13.30 -17.28 19.17
N GLU A 62 -13.55 -17.99 20.28
CA GLU A 62 -14.00 -17.35 21.50
C GLU A 62 -12.86 -16.48 22.05
N SER A 63 -13.12 -15.19 22.24
CA SER A 63 -12.08 -14.31 22.75
C SER A 63 -11.63 -14.74 24.15
N HIS A 64 -10.34 -14.97 24.32
CA HIS A 64 -9.77 -15.35 25.61
C HIS A 64 -8.86 -14.22 26.09
N GLY A 65 -9.42 -13.29 26.87
CA GLY A 65 -8.63 -12.23 27.49
C GLY A 65 -9.45 -11.30 28.38
N GLU A 66 -8.79 -10.75 29.40
CA GLU A 66 -9.40 -9.73 30.24
C GLU A 66 -9.48 -8.41 29.45
N VAL A 67 -10.70 -7.87 29.36
CA VAL A 67 -10.93 -6.52 28.86
C VAL A 67 -10.34 -5.57 29.90
N GLY A 68 -9.09 -5.15 29.67
CA GLY A 68 -8.35 -4.32 30.61
C GLY A 68 -9.09 -3.00 30.87
N ASN A 69 -9.10 -2.52 32.10
CA ASN A 69 -9.81 -1.29 32.48
C ASN A 69 -8.99 -0.01 32.20
N SER A 70 -8.24 0.02 31.09
CA SER A 70 -7.41 1.15 30.68
C SER A 70 -8.18 2.12 29.78
N ALA A 71 -7.57 3.26 29.43
CA ALA A 71 -8.15 4.16 28.44
C ALA A 71 -8.27 3.47 27.07
N GLU A 72 -9.37 3.75 26.38
CA GLU A 72 -9.61 3.26 25.02
C GLU A 72 -8.57 3.84 24.05
N LYS A 73 -8.14 2.98 23.12
CA LYS A 73 -7.16 3.32 22.07
C LYS A 73 -7.75 2.93 20.73
N PRO A 74 -7.45 3.66 19.65
CA PRO A 74 -7.90 3.31 18.31
C PRO A 74 -7.06 2.17 17.71
N TRP A 75 -7.75 1.23 17.06
CA TRP A 75 -7.19 0.09 16.35
C TRP A 75 -7.77 0.01 14.94
N ALA A 76 -6.91 -0.21 13.95
CA ALA A 76 -7.33 -0.51 12.60
C ALA A 76 -7.61 -2.02 12.47
N VAL A 77 -8.73 -2.35 11.82
CA VAL A 77 -9.15 -3.72 11.54
C VAL A 77 -9.03 -3.98 10.05
N PHE A 78 -8.40 -5.09 9.69
CA PHE A 78 -8.27 -5.55 8.31
C PHE A 78 -8.91 -6.92 8.17
N ARG A 79 -9.70 -7.09 7.11
CA ARG A 79 -10.45 -8.30 6.84
C ARG A 79 -9.95 -8.98 5.58
N GLN A 80 -9.85 -10.31 5.64
CA GLN A 80 -9.61 -11.17 4.49
C GLN A 80 -10.84 -12.05 4.28
N ASP A 81 -11.55 -11.83 3.18
CA ASP A 81 -12.80 -12.54 2.90
C ASP A 81 -12.56 -13.98 2.38
N GLN A 82 -11.47 -14.19 1.63
CA GLN A 82 -11.16 -15.48 1.01
C GLN A 82 -9.76 -15.96 1.37
N PRO A 83 -9.55 -17.28 1.58
CA PRO A 83 -8.22 -17.85 1.78
C PRO A 83 -7.25 -17.44 0.66
N GLY A 84 -6.10 -16.88 1.04
CA GLY A 84 -5.09 -16.40 0.09
C GLY A 84 -5.39 -15.05 -0.56
N GLY A 85 -6.53 -14.41 -0.22
CA GLY A 85 -6.83 -13.03 -0.57
C GLY A 85 -5.98 -12.02 0.21
N TYR A 86 -6.13 -10.73 -0.10
CA TYR A 86 -5.48 -9.67 0.66
C TYR A 86 -6.34 -9.23 1.83
N HIS A 87 -5.68 -8.84 2.93
CA HIS A 87 -6.35 -8.14 4.02
C HIS A 87 -6.63 -6.69 3.58
N ALA A 88 -7.88 -6.25 3.62
CA ALA A 88 -8.30 -4.88 3.35
C ALA A 88 -8.80 -4.23 4.64
N HIS A 89 -8.41 -2.98 4.90
CA HIS A 89 -8.94 -2.20 6.01
C HIS A 89 -10.45 -2.11 5.85
N CYS A 90 -11.20 -2.49 6.88
CA CYS A 90 -12.66 -2.51 6.85
C CYS A 90 -13.27 -1.56 7.89
N GLY A 91 -12.44 -0.92 8.70
CA GLY A 91 -12.87 0.01 9.74
C GLY A 91 -11.94 0.01 10.95
N ASP A 92 -12.34 0.75 11.97
CA ASP A 92 -11.60 0.93 13.21
C ASP A 92 -12.45 0.53 14.42
N VAL A 93 -11.78 0.11 15.50
CA VAL A 93 -12.40 -0.15 16.80
C VAL A 93 -11.65 0.57 17.90
N GLU A 94 -12.35 0.89 18.98
CA GLU A 94 -11.75 1.43 20.19
C GLU A 94 -11.67 0.34 21.25
N ALA A 95 -10.47 0.14 21.80
CA ALA A 95 -10.27 -0.85 22.84
C ALA A 95 -9.05 -0.52 23.72
N PRO A 96 -9.09 -0.88 25.02
CA PRO A 96 -8.01 -0.59 25.96
C PRO A 96 -6.80 -1.53 25.82
N SER A 97 -7.01 -2.72 25.26
CA SER A 97 -6.03 -3.80 25.10
C SER A 97 -6.21 -4.54 23.77
N THR A 98 -5.22 -5.35 23.39
CA THR A 98 -5.30 -6.21 22.20
C THR A 98 -6.49 -7.17 22.28
N ALA A 99 -6.70 -7.85 23.42
CA ALA A 99 -7.84 -8.75 23.59
C ALA A 99 -9.20 -8.03 23.46
N GLY A 100 -9.29 -6.78 23.94
CA GLY A 100 -10.48 -5.95 23.73
C GLY A 100 -10.67 -5.58 22.25
N ALA A 101 -9.58 -5.31 21.54
CA ALA A 101 -9.63 -5.00 20.10
C ALA A 101 -10.04 -6.23 19.28
N GLU A 102 -9.56 -7.43 19.63
CA GLU A 102 -9.99 -8.70 19.05
C GLU A 102 -11.50 -8.91 19.24
N GLN A 103 -12.00 -8.75 20.47
CA GLN A 103 -13.43 -8.84 20.78
C GLN A 103 -14.26 -7.86 19.98
N ALA A 104 -13.85 -6.59 19.97
CA ALA A 104 -14.56 -5.54 19.24
C ALA A 104 -14.54 -5.80 17.73
N ALA A 105 -13.41 -6.28 17.19
CA ALA A 105 -13.29 -6.61 15.77
C ALA A 105 -14.17 -7.79 15.38
N ILE A 106 -14.19 -8.86 16.17
CA ILE A 106 -15.07 -10.02 15.96
C ILE A 106 -16.53 -9.56 16.01
N ALA A 107 -16.92 -8.79 17.01
CA ALA A 107 -18.30 -8.33 17.18
C ALA A 107 -18.78 -7.40 16.06
N ALA A 108 -17.88 -6.64 15.43
CA ALA A 108 -18.25 -5.63 14.44
C ALA A 108 -18.07 -6.07 12.98
N PHE A 109 -17.20 -7.04 12.68
CA PHE A 109 -16.76 -7.31 11.30
C PHE A 109 -16.87 -8.79 10.86
N THR A 110 -17.65 -9.62 11.58
CA THR A 110 -17.84 -11.05 11.24
C THR A 110 -19.18 -11.42 10.63
N ASP A 111 -20.09 -10.46 10.40
CA ASP A 111 -21.42 -10.72 9.82
C ASP A 111 -21.38 -11.43 8.45
N ASP A 112 -20.30 -11.21 7.68
CA ASP A 112 -20.09 -11.79 6.35
C ASP A 112 -19.25 -13.09 6.35
N ASP A 113 -18.96 -13.68 7.51
CA ASP A 113 -18.13 -14.89 7.66
C ASP A 113 -16.74 -14.75 6.98
N PRO A 114 -15.90 -13.79 7.41
CA PRO A 114 -14.57 -13.59 6.82
C PRO A 114 -13.65 -14.78 7.13
N ASN A 115 -12.63 -14.99 6.31
CA ASN A 115 -11.63 -16.03 6.55
C ASN A 115 -10.64 -15.67 7.69
N SER A 116 -10.25 -14.41 7.79
CA SER A 116 -9.26 -13.95 8.79
C SER A 116 -9.41 -12.45 9.05
N LEU A 117 -9.17 -12.04 10.28
CA LEU A 117 -9.10 -10.65 10.70
C LEU A 117 -7.70 -10.32 11.22
N TRP A 118 -7.21 -9.13 10.95
CA TRP A 118 -6.00 -8.57 11.56
C TRP A 118 -6.36 -7.29 12.31
N VAL A 119 -5.80 -7.14 13.51
CA VAL A 119 -5.92 -5.91 14.29
C VAL A 119 -4.55 -5.32 14.57
N VAL A 120 -4.44 -4.00 14.47
CA VAL A 120 -3.22 -3.26 14.79
C VAL A 120 -3.57 -1.92 15.38
N GLN A 121 -2.86 -1.52 16.44
CA GLN A 121 -3.11 -0.25 17.07
C GLN A 121 -2.57 0.90 16.22
N HIS A 122 -3.36 1.98 16.05
CA HIS A 122 -3.00 3.13 15.20
C HIS A 122 -1.63 3.75 15.55
N GLN A 123 -1.24 3.75 16.82
CA GLN A 123 0.07 4.28 17.23
C GLN A 123 1.28 3.58 16.56
N TYR A 124 1.11 2.34 16.11
CA TYR A 124 2.15 1.55 15.43
C TYR A 124 2.15 1.74 13.92
N ILE A 125 1.09 2.33 13.35
CA ILE A 125 0.97 2.59 11.93
C ILE A 125 1.77 3.85 11.57
N GLY A 126 2.59 3.74 10.53
CA GLY A 126 3.23 4.86 9.88
C GLY A 126 2.54 5.15 8.56
N GLU A 127 2.16 6.40 8.33
CA GLU A 127 1.54 6.83 7.08
C GLU A 127 2.49 7.65 6.20
N VAL A 128 2.32 7.52 4.89
CA VAL A 128 2.90 8.35 3.84
C VAL A 128 1.81 8.67 2.83
N THR A 129 1.68 9.95 2.47
CA THR A 129 0.66 10.48 1.56
C THR A 129 1.28 11.19 0.37
N GLU A 130 0.45 11.62 -0.59
CA GLU A 130 0.87 12.45 -1.73
C GLU A 130 1.47 13.81 -1.32
N ASP A 131 1.16 14.29 -0.11
CA ASP A 131 1.74 15.52 0.44
C ASP A 131 3.20 15.30 0.90
N ASP A 132 3.58 14.06 1.24
CA ASP A 132 4.93 13.71 1.68
C ASP A 132 5.86 13.40 0.49
N VAL A 133 5.33 12.69 -0.51
CA VAL A 133 6.10 12.20 -1.66
C VAL A 133 5.26 12.19 -2.93
N SER A 134 5.92 12.41 -4.08
CA SER A 134 5.29 12.13 -5.37
C SER A 134 5.26 10.62 -5.63
N PHE A 135 4.09 10.01 -5.45
CA PHE A 135 3.87 8.63 -5.85
C PHE A 135 3.92 8.47 -7.37
N GLY A 136 4.10 7.23 -7.81
CA GLY A 136 4.30 6.90 -9.21
C GLY A 136 5.78 6.99 -9.64
N GLY A 137 6.01 6.68 -10.89
CA GLY A 137 7.27 6.92 -11.58
C GLY A 137 7.01 7.84 -12.75
N THR A 138 8.08 8.39 -13.34
CA THR A 138 7.93 9.12 -14.59
C THR A 138 7.34 8.17 -15.63
N THR A 139 6.12 8.45 -16.10
CA THR A 139 5.57 7.78 -17.29
C THR A 139 6.37 8.16 -18.54
N ASN A 140 7.16 9.25 -18.43
CA ASN A 140 8.14 9.65 -19.40
C ASN A 140 9.17 8.53 -19.62
N LYS A 141 9.05 7.89 -20.78
CA LYS A 141 9.96 6.87 -21.31
C LYS A 141 10.75 7.40 -22.50
N SER A 142 10.98 8.72 -22.57
CA SER A 142 11.71 9.36 -23.67
C SER A 142 13.07 8.72 -23.91
N TYR A 143 13.75 8.27 -22.84
CA TYR A 143 15.00 7.50 -22.91
C TYR A 143 14.93 6.20 -23.76
N ARG A 144 13.74 5.71 -24.12
CA ARG A 144 13.58 4.56 -25.04
C ARG A 144 13.58 4.96 -26.52
N PHE A 145 13.41 6.24 -26.82
CA PHE A 145 13.31 6.75 -28.17
C PHE A 145 14.62 7.42 -28.55
N ALA A 146 15.17 7.00 -29.70
CA ALA A 146 16.47 7.44 -30.19
C ALA A 146 16.51 8.97 -30.42
N GLN A 147 15.38 9.54 -30.90
CA GLN A 147 15.17 10.98 -31.08
C GLN A 147 15.42 11.87 -29.85
N THR A 148 15.42 11.29 -28.64
CA THR A 148 15.65 12.06 -27.41
C THR A 148 17.13 12.21 -27.06
N TYR A 149 18.01 11.50 -27.76
CA TYR A 149 19.45 11.57 -27.60
C TYR A 149 20.05 12.42 -28.71
N ASN A 150 20.96 13.33 -28.36
CA ASN A 150 21.72 14.10 -29.33
C ASN A 150 22.93 13.28 -29.81
N VAL A 151 22.66 12.21 -30.55
CA VAL A 151 23.66 11.31 -31.13
C VAL A 151 23.54 11.33 -32.65
N ASP A 152 24.68 11.34 -33.34
CA ASP A 152 24.66 11.16 -34.80
C ASP A 152 24.19 9.74 -35.13
N PRO A 153 23.21 9.57 -36.03
CA PRO A 153 22.71 8.26 -36.40
C PRO A 153 23.83 7.42 -37.02
N ALA A 154 24.01 6.21 -36.49
CA ALA A 154 25.08 5.31 -36.94
C ALA A 154 24.81 4.69 -38.32
N ALA A 155 23.59 4.80 -38.83
CA ALA A 155 23.14 4.23 -40.11
C ALA A 155 21.93 4.98 -40.67
N GLU A 156 21.77 4.97 -41.99
CA GLU A 156 20.69 5.64 -42.73
C GLU A 156 19.30 5.10 -42.34
N GLU A 157 19.20 3.81 -42.03
CA GLU A 157 17.95 3.18 -41.57
C GLU A 157 17.51 3.69 -40.18
N VAL A 158 18.45 4.14 -39.35
CA VAL A 158 18.16 4.71 -38.03
C VAL A 158 17.62 6.13 -38.19
N GLU A 159 18.25 6.94 -39.05
CA GLU A 159 17.80 8.30 -39.36
C GLU A 159 16.39 8.33 -39.98
N ALA A 160 16.09 7.38 -40.89
CA ALA A 160 14.76 7.23 -41.47
C ALA A 160 13.71 6.87 -40.41
N SER A 161 14.04 5.93 -39.50
CA SER A 161 13.15 5.52 -38.40
C SER A 161 12.90 6.66 -37.39
N GLU A 162 13.92 7.47 -37.09
CA GLU A 162 13.78 8.65 -36.23
C GLU A 162 12.86 9.70 -36.89
N SER A 163 13.04 9.95 -38.19
CA SER A 163 12.21 10.90 -38.95
C SER A 163 10.73 10.48 -38.99
N GLU A 164 10.46 9.19 -39.22
CA GLU A 164 9.10 8.64 -39.19
C GLU A 164 8.43 8.77 -37.81
N GLN A 165 9.19 8.56 -36.72
CA GLN A 165 8.69 8.73 -35.36
C GLN A 165 8.35 10.18 -35.04
N ILE A 166 9.20 11.14 -35.44
CA ILE A 166 8.97 12.57 -35.26
C ILE A 166 7.70 13.03 -35.99
N GLU A 167 7.49 12.56 -37.23
CA GLU A 167 6.27 12.88 -37.98
C GLU A 167 5.01 12.31 -37.33
N ALA A 168 5.08 11.08 -36.82
CA ALA A 168 3.97 10.44 -36.12
C ALA A 168 3.59 11.16 -34.81
N GLU A 169 4.56 11.66 -34.04
CA GLU A 169 4.31 12.42 -32.82
C GLU A 169 3.69 13.80 -33.11
N LYS A 170 4.17 14.51 -34.15
CA LYS A 170 3.53 15.76 -34.61
C LYS A 170 2.06 15.55 -34.99
N GLN A 171 1.73 14.42 -35.62
CA GLN A 171 0.34 14.09 -35.97
C GLN A 171 -0.53 13.77 -34.75
N ARG A 172 0.06 13.28 -33.65
CA ARG A 172 -0.64 13.04 -32.37
C ARG A 172 -0.85 14.30 -31.53
N GLY A 173 -0.19 15.42 -31.85
CA GLY A 173 -0.32 16.68 -31.12
C GLY A 173 0.43 16.72 -29.79
N GLU A 174 1.46 15.89 -29.62
CA GLU A 174 2.28 15.82 -28.40
C GLU A 174 3.52 16.74 -28.44
N ILE A 175 3.68 17.57 -29.48
CA ILE A 175 4.76 18.56 -29.68
C ILE A 175 4.19 19.92 -30.08
#